data_AF-A0A3L7AM96-F1
#
_entry.id   AF-A0A3L7AM96-F1
#
_cell.length_a   1.000
_cell.length_b   1.000
_cell.length_c   1.000
_cell.angle_alpha   90.00
_cell.angle_beta   90.00
_cell.angle_gamma   90.00
#
_symmetry.space_group_name_H-M   'P 1'
#
loop_
_entity.id
_entity.type
_entity.pdbx_description
1 polymer ?
#
loop_
_entity_poly.entity_id
_entity_poly.type
_entity_poly.pdbx_seq_one_letter_code
_entity_poly.pdbx_strand_id
1 'polypeptide(L)'
;MRRRIWIAALLLVAAAILVRLAVVAQDIPGVAAAARMETLRDDLPRLRAFLARMPKGADLHMHLSGAVYAERLIGFAVADGLCLRKADMTLMDPPAGAAPGAPCGPDPALVPVAEAIAGWRGQGTYDQMVNAFSLRWFVPTPAVPSGHDQFFGTFSRFNAATGGADWDATLARTAEMTLDQLRQYDAENVQYAELMATLFEGDDRRRMARFVTRAAGGRPVTEADPAVLLAALKDNGLADLVAARARDMTALVARIDALRACGGGTQKPGCGVAFRYIAQINRNGPPAEVFAQTALSVALARALPSVVAGINYVGPEDFQIARRDYRAHMGWIGFLAGADVPVALHAGELWLGLVPPDDLDFHIRAAVEVAGARRIGHGTAIAFERDMDALLAEMARRGVTVEVALTSSDVILGVRGRAHPIHTYLSAGVPVTLATDDAGVSRIDLTNEYLRAAVDQGLGYRRLRTFAHTGIARSFLAEADKGRERQRLDAAFADFEQEIAAGMPFGAKAAAVVGAAFGIGR
;
A
#
# COMPACT_ATOMS: atom_id res chain seq x y z
N MET A 1 14.57 41.15 -44.58
CA MET A 1 13.75 40.72 -43.43
C MET A 1 13.86 39.21 -43.16
N ARG A 2 13.55 38.33 -44.13
CA ARG A 2 13.68 36.85 -43.99
C ARG A 2 15.03 36.36 -43.45
N ARG A 3 16.17 36.83 -43.97
CA ARG A 3 17.52 36.38 -43.51
C ARG A 3 17.80 36.70 -42.03
N ARG A 4 17.31 37.84 -41.53
CA ARG A 4 17.45 38.23 -40.11
C ARG A 4 16.55 37.38 -39.20
N ILE A 5 15.35 37.00 -39.67
CA ILE A 5 14.45 36.09 -38.95
C ILE A 5 15.06 34.69 -38.86
N TRP A 6 15.66 34.18 -39.94
CA TRP A 6 16.36 32.88 -39.93
C TRP A 6 17.56 32.85 -38.99
N ILE A 7 18.39 33.90 -38.98
CA ILE A 7 19.53 33.99 -38.07
C ILE A 7 19.05 34.07 -36.61
N ALA A 8 18.03 34.87 -36.32
CA ALA A 8 17.45 34.95 -34.97
C ALA A 8 16.86 33.62 -34.50
N ALA A 9 16.15 32.89 -35.37
CA ALA A 9 15.62 31.56 -35.08
C ALA A 9 16.74 30.54 -34.82
N LEU A 10 17.80 30.54 -35.63
CA LEU A 10 18.96 29.65 -35.42
C LEU A 10 19.70 29.95 -34.11
N LEU A 11 19.87 31.23 -33.77
CA LEU A 11 20.48 31.64 -32.49
C LEU A 11 19.61 31.24 -31.29
N LEU A 12 18.28 31.36 -31.40
CA LEU A 12 17.35 30.90 -30.36
C LEU A 12 17.40 29.37 -30.16
N VAL A 13 17.45 28.61 -31.26
CA VAL A 13 17.60 27.15 -31.21
C VAL A 13 18.96 26.76 -30.60
N ALA A 14 20.05 27.39 -31.03
CA ALA A 14 21.38 27.14 -30.47
C ALA A 14 21.45 27.48 -28.98
N ALA A 15 20.87 28.62 -28.55
CA ALA A 15 20.77 28.99 -27.15
C ALA A 15 19.96 27.98 -26.33
N ALA A 16 18.81 27.52 -26.87
CA ALA A 16 18.00 26.50 -26.22
C ALA A 16 18.74 25.15 -26.07
N ILE A 17 19.52 24.76 -27.08
CA ILE A 17 20.36 23.56 -27.03
C ILE A 17 21.49 23.72 -26.01
N LEU A 18 22.15 24.87 -25.95
CA LEU A 18 23.21 25.14 -24.98
C LEU A 18 22.68 25.13 -23.54
N VAL A 19 21.50 25.71 -23.29
CA VAL A 19 20.83 25.63 -21.98
C VAL A 19 20.50 24.19 -21.62
N ARG A 20 19.97 23.40 -22.57
CA ARG A 20 19.71 21.97 -22.35
C ARG A 20 20.99 21.18 -22.08
N LEU A 21 22.07 21.42 -22.83
CA LEU A 21 23.37 20.81 -22.61
C LEU A 21 23.90 21.12 -21.21
N ALA A 22 23.79 22.39 -20.77
CA ALA A 22 24.21 22.78 -19.43
C ALA A 22 23.41 22.06 -18.33
N VAL A 23 22.09 21.95 -18.49
CA VAL A 23 21.22 21.21 -17.55
C VAL A 23 21.54 19.71 -17.56
N VAL A 24 21.73 19.11 -18.74
CA VAL A 24 22.07 17.68 -18.88
C VAL A 24 23.46 17.39 -18.30
N ALA A 25 24.42 18.29 -18.48
CA ALA A 25 25.78 18.15 -17.96
C ALA A 25 25.83 18.20 -16.42
N GLN A 26 24.82 18.78 -15.76
CA GLN A 26 24.70 18.78 -14.30
C GLN A 26 24.24 17.42 -13.73
N ASP A 27 23.68 16.53 -14.57
CA ASP A 27 23.16 15.21 -14.16
C ASP A 27 23.55 14.11 -15.16
N ILE A 28 24.84 14.04 -15.51
CA ILE A 28 25.38 12.99 -16.40
C ILE A 28 25.07 11.58 -15.85
N PRO A 29 25.24 11.29 -14.53
CA PRO A 29 24.91 9.99 -13.98
C PRO A 29 23.43 9.60 -14.19
N GLY A 30 22.48 10.49 -13.89
CA GLY A 30 21.06 10.21 -14.11
C GLY A 30 20.69 10.04 -15.59
N VAL A 31 21.36 10.76 -16.49
CA VAL A 31 21.21 10.57 -17.94
C VAL A 31 21.74 9.21 -18.39
N ALA A 32 22.89 8.78 -17.86
CA ALA A 32 23.46 7.46 -18.14
C ALA A 32 22.55 6.34 -17.62
N ALA A 33 22.00 6.48 -16.40
CA ALA A 33 21.03 5.53 -15.85
C ALA A 33 19.76 5.43 -16.70
N ALA A 34 19.22 6.57 -17.16
CA ALA A 34 18.07 6.58 -18.06
C ALA A 34 18.35 5.87 -19.38
N ALA A 35 19.46 6.19 -20.04
CA ALA A 35 19.85 5.52 -21.28
C ALA A 35 20.11 4.03 -21.06
N ARG A 36 20.72 3.65 -19.94
CA ARG A 36 20.97 2.25 -19.62
C ARG A 36 19.67 1.48 -19.45
N MET A 37 18.71 1.99 -18.68
CA MET A 37 17.40 1.37 -18.52
C MET A 37 16.71 1.20 -19.89
N GLU A 38 16.80 2.20 -20.76
CA GLU A 38 16.22 2.14 -22.10
C GLU A 38 16.78 0.98 -22.93
N THR A 39 18.11 0.78 -22.90
CA THR A 39 18.74 -0.38 -23.59
C THR A 39 18.32 -1.74 -23.03
N LEU A 40 17.74 -1.76 -21.83
CA LEU A 40 17.30 -2.99 -21.16
C LEU A 40 15.80 -3.24 -21.34
N ARG A 41 15.06 -2.34 -21.98
CA ARG A 41 13.58 -2.38 -22.03
C ARG A 41 13.04 -3.72 -22.55
N ASP A 42 13.70 -4.31 -23.54
CA ASP A 42 13.32 -5.60 -24.14
C ASP A 42 14.01 -6.82 -23.50
N ASP A 43 14.91 -6.61 -22.53
CA ASP A 43 15.61 -7.66 -21.77
C ASP A 43 15.09 -7.69 -20.32
N LEU A 44 13.91 -8.27 -20.14
CA LEU A 44 13.19 -8.25 -18.85
C LEU A 44 14.03 -8.76 -17.66
N PRO A 45 14.80 -9.86 -17.75
CA PRO A 45 15.66 -10.29 -16.64
C PRO A 45 16.67 -9.22 -16.23
N ARG A 46 17.34 -8.58 -17.20
CA ARG A 46 18.32 -7.52 -16.90
C ARG A 46 17.65 -6.21 -16.47
N LEU A 47 16.47 -5.88 -17.00
CA LEU A 47 15.68 -4.74 -16.56
C LEU A 47 15.23 -4.90 -15.11
N ARG A 48 14.72 -6.07 -14.73
CA ARG A 48 14.38 -6.36 -13.33
C ARG A 48 15.60 -6.27 -12.42
N ALA A 49 16.75 -6.79 -12.83
CA ALA A 49 17.99 -6.68 -12.06
C ALA A 49 18.46 -5.22 -11.88
N PHE A 50 18.29 -4.38 -12.91
CA PHE A 50 18.54 -2.94 -12.83
C PHE A 50 17.58 -2.26 -11.85
N LEU A 51 16.27 -2.55 -11.96
CA LEU A 51 15.24 -1.97 -11.11
C LEU A 51 15.33 -2.45 -9.66
N ALA A 52 15.77 -3.69 -9.40
CA ALA A 52 15.98 -4.20 -8.05
C ALA A 52 16.99 -3.35 -7.28
N ARG A 53 18.05 -2.90 -7.96
CA ARG A 53 19.10 -2.04 -7.41
C ARG A 53 18.72 -0.56 -7.32
N MET A 54 17.74 -0.12 -8.12
CA MET A 54 17.28 1.25 -8.12
C MET A 54 16.64 1.60 -6.75
N PRO A 55 17.00 2.72 -6.11
CA PRO A 55 16.29 3.23 -4.95
C PRO A 55 14.82 3.52 -5.26
N LYS A 56 13.91 3.12 -4.37
CA LYS A 56 12.46 3.21 -4.62
C LYS A 56 11.73 4.21 -3.71
N GLY A 57 12.45 4.85 -2.79
CA GLY A 57 11.87 5.82 -1.87
C GLY A 57 10.95 5.14 -0.87
N ALA A 58 9.64 5.22 -1.11
CA ALA A 58 8.64 4.67 -0.20
C ALA A 58 7.58 3.83 -0.89
N ASP A 59 7.11 2.82 -0.15
CA ASP A 59 5.79 2.23 -0.36
C ASP A 59 4.81 2.85 0.66
N LEU A 60 3.77 3.53 0.17
CA LEU A 60 2.80 4.24 0.99
C LEU A 60 1.45 3.54 1.10
N HIS A 61 1.28 2.42 0.38
CA HIS A 61 0.01 1.72 0.28
C HIS A 61 0.27 0.22 0.29
N MET A 62 0.43 -0.33 1.50
CA MET A 62 0.47 -1.77 1.68
C MET A 62 -0.28 -2.21 2.94
N HIS A 63 -0.92 -3.37 2.85
CA HIS A 63 -1.61 -4.02 3.97
C HIS A 63 -0.68 -5.03 4.61
N LEU A 64 -0.40 -4.86 5.91
CA LEU A 64 0.61 -5.69 6.57
C LEU A 64 0.28 -7.19 6.51
N SER A 65 -0.98 -7.57 6.73
CA SER A 65 -1.38 -8.98 6.77
C SER A 65 -1.30 -9.66 5.41
N GLY A 66 -1.67 -9.00 4.32
CA GLY A 66 -1.57 -9.58 2.97
C GLY A 66 -0.25 -9.29 2.25
N ALA A 67 0.64 -8.47 2.82
CA ALA A 67 2.03 -8.36 2.38
C ALA A 67 2.88 -9.59 2.74
N VAL A 68 2.50 -10.35 3.77
CA VAL A 68 3.21 -11.54 4.21
C VAL A 68 2.95 -12.71 3.26
N TYR A 69 4.02 -13.32 2.77
CA TYR A 69 3.91 -14.44 1.84
C TYR A 69 3.25 -15.65 2.50
N ALA A 70 2.44 -16.39 1.72
CA ALA A 70 1.71 -17.58 2.18
C ALA A 70 2.61 -18.60 2.90
N GLU A 71 3.83 -18.80 2.42
CA GLU A 71 4.82 -19.69 3.01
C GLU A 71 5.19 -19.26 4.44
N ARG A 72 5.28 -17.95 4.68
CA ARG A 72 5.56 -17.38 6.00
C ARG A 72 4.35 -17.53 6.92
N LEU A 73 3.13 -17.31 6.42
CA LEU A 73 1.89 -17.55 7.14
C LEU A 73 1.73 -19.01 7.58
N ILE A 74 2.08 -19.97 6.71
CA ILE A 74 2.10 -21.40 7.05
C ILE A 74 3.13 -21.66 8.17
N GLY A 75 4.31 -21.05 8.08
CA GLY A 75 5.32 -21.14 9.13
C GLY A 75 4.83 -20.62 10.49
N PHE A 76 4.11 -19.51 10.49
CA PHE A 76 3.45 -18.96 11.67
C PHE A 76 2.40 -19.91 12.23
N ALA A 77 1.56 -20.47 11.36
CA ALA A 77 0.54 -21.43 11.75
C ALA A 77 1.11 -22.69 12.41
N VAL A 78 2.25 -23.19 11.91
CA VAL A 78 3.00 -24.28 12.55
C VAL A 78 3.52 -23.87 13.92
N ALA A 79 4.12 -22.69 14.04
CA ALA A 79 4.71 -22.20 15.29
C ALA A 79 3.64 -21.99 16.38
N ASP A 80 2.46 -21.50 16.00
CA ASP A 80 1.35 -21.21 16.90
C ASP A 80 0.45 -22.44 17.16
N GLY A 81 0.78 -23.59 16.56
CA GLY A 81 0.02 -24.83 16.74
C GLY A 81 -1.38 -24.79 16.15
N LEU A 82 -1.61 -23.98 15.10
CA LEU A 82 -2.91 -23.83 14.47
C LEU A 82 -3.38 -25.10 13.77
N CYS A 83 -4.68 -25.16 13.54
CA CYS A 83 -5.37 -26.23 12.84
C CYS A 83 -5.69 -25.82 11.39
N LEU A 84 -5.67 -26.79 10.48
CA LEU A 84 -6.06 -26.64 9.09
C LEU A 84 -7.39 -27.35 8.85
N ARG A 85 -8.39 -26.59 8.40
CA ARG A 85 -9.60 -27.13 7.79
C ARG A 85 -9.31 -27.53 6.35
N LYS A 86 -9.19 -28.84 6.09
CA LYS A 86 -8.79 -29.34 4.75
C LYS A 86 -9.79 -29.05 3.64
N ALA A 87 -11.05 -28.80 3.95
CA ALA A 87 -12.08 -28.59 2.93
C ALA A 87 -11.85 -27.32 2.09
N ASP A 88 -11.29 -26.28 2.70
CA ASP A 88 -11.11 -24.96 2.08
C ASP A 88 -9.74 -24.32 2.41
N MET A 89 -8.84 -25.10 3.01
CA MET A 89 -7.50 -24.70 3.45
C MET A 89 -7.48 -23.57 4.48
N THR A 90 -8.54 -23.41 5.27
CA THR A 90 -8.60 -22.33 6.29
C THR A 90 -7.81 -22.70 7.53
N LEU A 91 -7.00 -21.77 8.02
CA LEU A 91 -6.36 -21.80 9.33
C LEU A 91 -7.36 -21.46 10.42
N MET A 92 -7.35 -22.25 11.48
CA MET A 92 -8.27 -22.16 12.61
C MET A 92 -7.48 -22.20 13.91
N ASP A 93 -7.93 -21.43 14.90
CA ASP A 93 -7.46 -21.61 16.27
C ASP A 93 -7.79 -23.02 16.78
N PRO A 94 -6.95 -23.60 17.64
CA PRO A 94 -7.28 -24.84 18.34
C PRO A 94 -8.64 -24.72 19.07
N PRO A 95 -9.52 -25.73 18.98
CA PRO A 95 -10.79 -25.70 19.70
C PRO A 95 -10.57 -25.56 21.21
N ALA A 96 -11.42 -24.77 21.87
CA ALA A 96 -11.35 -24.60 23.32
C ALA A 96 -11.48 -25.95 24.03
N GLY A 97 -10.53 -26.26 24.92
CA GLY A 97 -10.51 -27.53 25.67
C GLY A 97 -9.98 -28.74 24.91
N ALA A 98 -9.30 -28.55 23.76
CA ALA A 98 -8.63 -29.63 23.05
C ALA A 98 -7.62 -30.37 23.94
N ALA A 99 -7.61 -31.71 23.84
CA ALA A 99 -6.71 -32.55 24.63
C ALA A 99 -5.28 -32.49 24.07
N PRO A 100 -4.22 -32.61 24.90
CA PRO A 100 -2.83 -32.57 24.42
C PRO A 100 -2.48 -33.57 23.31
N GLY A 101 -3.16 -34.73 23.25
CA GLY A 101 -2.98 -35.74 22.20
C GLY A 101 -3.87 -35.54 20.96
N ALA A 102 -4.77 -34.56 20.98
CA ALA A 102 -5.69 -34.23 19.88
C ALA A 102 -5.88 -32.69 19.83
N PRO A 103 -4.83 -31.93 19.47
CA PRO A 103 -4.82 -30.46 19.60
C PRO A 103 -5.84 -29.75 18.70
N CYS A 104 -6.33 -30.42 17.64
CA CYS A 104 -7.40 -29.92 16.77
C CYS A 104 -8.78 -30.51 17.08
N GLY A 105 -8.92 -31.18 18.22
CA GLY A 105 -10.15 -31.86 18.62
C GLY A 105 -10.39 -33.17 17.85
N PRO A 106 -11.57 -33.77 18.03
CA PRO A 106 -11.92 -35.06 17.43
C PRO A 106 -12.43 -34.96 15.98
N ASP A 107 -12.66 -33.75 15.46
CA ASP A 107 -13.17 -33.55 14.10
C ASP A 107 -12.09 -33.90 13.08
N PRO A 108 -12.25 -34.97 12.27
CA PRO A 108 -11.24 -35.36 11.28
C PRO A 108 -11.05 -34.33 10.16
N ALA A 109 -11.95 -33.34 10.02
CA ALA A 109 -11.81 -32.25 9.07
C ALA A 109 -10.76 -31.20 9.49
N LEU A 110 -10.39 -31.17 10.78
CA LEU A 110 -9.38 -30.29 11.35
C LEU A 110 -8.13 -31.08 11.71
N VAL A 111 -7.00 -30.73 11.10
CA VAL A 111 -5.72 -31.37 11.39
C VAL A 111 -4.69 -30.34 11.84
N PRO A 112 -3.72 -30.69 12.69
CA PRO A 112 -2.63 -29.79 13.01
C PRO A 112 -1.88 -29.40 11.73
N VAL A 113 -1.61 -28.10 11.52
CA VAL A 113 -0.91 -27.65 10.30
C VAL A 113 0.44 -28.36 10.16
N ALA A 114 1.17 -28.50 11.27
CA ALA A 114 2.46 -29.20 11.32
C ALA A 114 2.37 -30.65 10.81
N GLU A 115 1.27 -31.36 11.10
CA GLU A 115 1.02 -32.72 10.62
C GLU A 115 0.59 -32.71 9.14
N ALA A 116 -0.27 -31.77 8.77
CA ALA A 116 -0.86 -31.67 7.43
C ALA A 116 0.18 -31.51 6.32
N ILE A 117 1.29 -30.83 6.63
CA ILE A 117 2.39 -30.55 5.71
C ILE A 117 3.64 -31.41 5.95
N ALA A 118 3.58 -32.39 6.86
CA ALA A 118 4.74 -33.17 7.25
C ALA A 118 5.23 -34.14 6.14
N GLY A 119 6.55 -34.14 5.92
CA GLY A 119 7.23 -35.07 5.01
C GLY A 119 6.79 -34.96 3.55
N TRP A 120 7.23 -35.91 2.73
CA TRP A 120 6.95 -35.88 1.28
C TRP A 120 5.46 -35.98 0.93
N ARG A 121 4.65 -36.61 1.81
CA ARG A 121 3.19 -36.74 1.61
C ARG A 121 2.43 -35.44 1.91
N GLY A 122 3.00 -34.55 2.72
CA GLY A 122 2.40 -33.26 3.07
C GLY A 122 2.61 -32.16 2.03
N GLN A 123 3.51 -32.37 1.06
CA GLN A 123 3.83 -31.37 0.02
C GLN A 123 2.59 -30.93 -0.77
N GLY A 124 1.70 -31.86 -1.12
CA GLY A 124 0.46 -31.51 -1.84
C GLY A 124 -0.46 -30.58 -1.03
N THR A 125 -0.58 -30.81 0.27
CA THR A 125 -1.34 -29.93 1.17
C THR A 125 -0.67 -28.56 1.27
N TYR A 126 0.66 -28.53 1.42
CA TYR A 126 1.41 -27.27 1.46
C TYR A 126 1.18 -26.43 0.20
N ASP A 127 1.29 -27.04 -0.98
CA ASP A 127 1.03 -26.35 -2.25
C ASP A 127 -0.41 -25.82 -2.35
N GLN A 128 -1.39 -26.59 -1.86
CA GLN A 128 -2.79 -26.17 -1.82
C GLN A 128 -3.03 -25.00 -0.86
N MET A 129 -2.38 -24.99 0.32
CA MET A 129 -2.43 -23.86 1.24
C MET A 129 -1.82 -22.60 0.60
N VAL A 130 -0.66 -22.73 -0.06
CA VAL A 130 -0.01 -21.61 -0.75
C VAL A 130 -0.94 -21.03 -1.82
N ASN A 131 -1.60 -21.87 -2.62
CA ASN A 131 -2.56 -21.42 -3.63
C ASN A 131 -3.84 -20.83 -3.01
N ALA A 132 -4.26 -21.32 -1.85
CA ALA A 132 -5.45 -20.81 -1.16
C ALA A 132 -5.20 -19.44 -0.49
N PHE A 133 -3.96 -19.16 -0.07
CA PHE A 133 -3.58 -17.90 0.59
C PHE A 133 -3.02 -16.85 -0.38
N SER A 134 -2.98 -17.14 -1.68
CA SER A 134 -2.40 -16.23 -2.66
C SER A 134 -3.03 -16.35 -4.05
N LEU A 135 -2.50 -15.58 -4.99
CA LEU A 135 -2.80 -15.63 -6.41
C LEU A 135 -1.92 -16.64 -7.16
N ARG A 136 -1.09 -17.44 -6.46
CA ARG A 136 -0.29 -18.49 -7.08
C ARG A 136 -1.20 -19.44 -7.84
N TRP A 137 -1.05 -19.45 -9.16
CA TRP A 137 -1.72 -20.38 -10.05
C TRP A 137 -3.25 -20.30 -9.95
N PHE A 138 -3.78 -19.12 -9.60
CA PHE A 138 -5.22 -18.94 -9.55
C PHE A 138 -5.84 -19.15 -10.94
N VAL A 139 -6.81 -20.05 -11.00
CA VAL A 139 -7.65 -20.29 -12.16
C VAL A 139 -9.10 -20.14 -11.71
N PRO A 140 -9.90 -19.29 -12.36
CA PRO A 140 -11.31 -19.11 -12.03
C PRO A 140 -12.10 -20.42 -12.01
N THR A 141 -12.97 -20.56 -11.01
CA THR A 141 -13.90 -21.69 -10.87
C THR A 141 -15.32 -21.17 -10.61
N PRO A 142 -16.38 -21.98 -10.77
CA PRO A 142 -17.73 -21.54 -10.39
C PRO A 142 -17.87 -21.09 -8.93
N ALA A 143 -17.04 -21.62 -8.01
CA ALA A 143 -17.05 -21.24 -6.60
C ALA A 143 -16.26 -19.97 -6.31
N VAL A 144 -15.23 -19.68 -7.11
CA VAL A 144 -14.37 -18.48 -7.01
C VAL A 144 -14.16 -17.96 -8.43
N PRO A 145 -15.11 -17.18 -8.98
CA PRO A 145 -15.19 -16.92 -10.42
C PRO A 145 -14.22 -15.84 -10.92
N SER A 146 -13.53 -15.14 -10.02
CA SER A 146 -12.68 -14.00 -10.41
C SER A 146 -11.44 -13.86 -9.53
N GLY A 147 -10.45 -13.10 -10.03
CA GLY A 147 -9.26 -12.72 -9.26
C GLY A 147 -9.63 -11.89 -8.04
N HIS A 148 -10.64 -11.01 -8.17
CA HIS A 148 -11.27 -10.29 -7.06
C HIS A 148 -11.71 -11.22 -5.93
N ASP A 149 -12.50 -12.25 -6.23
CA ASP A 149 -13.05 -13.15 -5.23
C ASP A 149 -11.96 -14.01 -4.58
N GLN A 150 -10.96 -14.44 -5.35
CA GLN A 150 -9.81 -15.13 -4.78
C GLN A 150 -9.02 -14.22 -3.85
N PHE A 151 -8.69 -13.00 -4.29
CA PHE A 151 -7.90 -12.03 -3.55
C PHE A 151 -8.54 -11.75 -2.18
N PHE A 152 -9.78 -11.28 -2.16
CA PHE A 152 -10.48 -10.98 -0.90
C PHE A 152 -10.82 -12.24 -0.10
N GLY A 153 -11.00 -13.39 -0.75
CA GLY A 153 -11.21 -14.67 -0.08
C GLY A 153 -10.01 -15.15 0.74
N THR A 154 -8.78 -14.81 0.33
CA THR A 154 -7.55 -15.26 1.00
C THR A 154 -7.49 -14.87 2.47
N PHE A 155 -7.86 -13.63 2.82
CA PHE A 155 -7.73 -13.10 4.18
C PHE A 155 -8.48 -13.94 5.21
N SER A 156 -9.70 -14.37 4.88
CA SER A 156 -10.49 -15.23 5.77
C SER A 156 -9.82 -16.59 6.04
N ARG A 157 -9.03 -17.08 5.08
CA ARG A 157 -8.35 -18.38 5.18
C ARG A 157 -7.11 -18.34 6.05
N PHE A 158 -6.41 -17.21 6.15
CA PHE A 158 -5.18 -17.10 6.93
C PHE A 158 -5.27 -16.24 8.18
N ASN A 159 -6.41 -15.61 8.45
CA ASN A 159 -6.56 -14.60 9.52
C ASN A 159 -6.02 -15.08 10.88
N ALA A 160 -6.26 -16.35 11.24
CA ALA A 160 -5.78 -16.96 12.49
C ALA A 160 -4.25 -16.92 12.64
N ALA A 161 -3.49 -16.88 11.55
CA ALA A 161 -2.03 -16.76 11.58
C ALA A 161 -1.54 -15.30 11.66
N THR A 162 -2.41 -14.31 11.54
CA THR A 162 -2.05 -12.89 11.51
C THR A 162 -2.46 -12.12 12.77
N GLY A 163 -3.38 -12.67 13.57
CA GLY A 163 -3.84 -12.06 14.82
C GLY A 163 -5.12 -12.71 15.34
N GLY A 164 -5.55 -12.34 16.53
CA GLY A 164 -6.73 -12.90 17.19
C GLY A 164 -7.23 -12.07 18.36
N ALA A 165 -8.06 -12.68 19.21
CA ALA A 165 -8.63 -12.00 20.38
C ALA A 165 -7.60 -11.72 21.49
N ASP A 166 -6.49 -12.47 21.53
CA ASP A 166 -5.36 -12.20 22.40
C ASP A 166 -4.48 -11.11 21.80
N TRP A 167 -4.48 -9.93 22.44
CA TRP A 167 -3.76 -8.78 21.93
C TRP A 167 -2.24 -8.91 22.10
N ASP A 168 -1.74 -9.56 23.15
CA ASP A 168 -0.29 -9.74 23.33
C ASP A 168 0.28 -10.66 22.24
N ALA A 169 -0.45 -11.74 21.92
CA ALA A 169 -0.13 -12.61 20.79
C ALA A 169 -0.25 -11.88 19.44
N THR A 170 -1.28 -11.04 19.28
CA THR A 170 -1.46 -10.23 18.05
C THR A 170 -0.33 -9.22 17.86
N LEU A 171 0.12 -8.55 18.92
CA LEU A 171 1.28 -7.65 18.88
C LEU A 171 2.57 -8.42 18.56
N ALA A 172 2.74 -9.63 19.12
CA ALA A 172 3.86 -10.49 18.80
C ALA A 172 3.93 -10.80 17.30
N ARG A 173 2.81 -11.27 16.75
CA ARG A 173 2.68 -11.60 15.33
C ARG A 173 2.87 -10.38 14.44
N THR A 174 2.29 -9.23 14.82
CA THR A 174 2.47 -7.95 14.11
C THR A 174 3.94 -7.54 14.05
N ALA A 175 4.71 -7.73 15.13
CA ALA A 175 6.14 -7.43 15.14
C ALA A 175 6.93 -8.30 14.16
N GLU A 176 6.60 -9.59 14.09
CA GLU A 176 7.25 -10.55 13.19
C GLU A 176 6.90 -10.29 11.72
N MET A 177 5.63 -10.03 11.41
CA MET A 177 5.19 -9.64 10.06
C MET A 177 5.86 -8.35 9.61
N THR A 178 5.92 -7.36 10.50
CA THR A 178 6.59 -6.08 10.20
C THR A 178 8.06 -6.31 9.89
N LEU A 179 8.78 -7.05 10.74
CA LEU A 179 10.19 -7.36 10.52
C LEU A 179 10.43 -8.10 9.20
N ASP A 180 9.56 -9.05 8.85
CA ASP A 180 9.62 -9.76 7.57
C ASP A 180 9.55 -8.78 6.39
N GLN A 181 8.57 -7.87 6.41
CA GLN A 181 8.38 -6.89 5.36
C GLN A 181 9.54 -5.89 5.26
N LEU A 182 10.12 -5.48 6.39
CA LEU A 182 11.24 -4.56 6.39
C LEU A 182 12.50 -5.18 5.78
N ARG A 183 12.71 -6.50 5.97
CA ARG A 183 13.80 -7.23 5.32
C ARG A 183 13.60 -7.31 3.81
N GLN A 184 12.36 -7.55 3.39
CA GLN A 184 11.99 -7.55 1.98
C GLN A 184 12.27 -6.17 1.35
N TYR A 185 11.80 -5.10 1.98
CA TYR A 185 12.02 -3.73 1.51
C TYR A 185 13.50 -3.31 1.47
N ASP A 186 14.31 -3.76 2.42
CA ASP A 186 15.75 -3.52 2.40
C ASP A 186 16.43 -4.21 1.20
N ALA A 187 16.04 -5.44 0.89
CA ALA A 187 16.51 -6.18 -0.29
C ALA A 187 16.11 -5.51 -1.62
N GLU A 188 15.07 -4.68 -1.59
CA GLU A 188 14.54 -3.95 -2.73
C GLU A 188 14.97 -2.46 -2.77
N ASN A 189 15.89 -2.04 -1.91
CA ASN A 189 16.34 -0.63 -1.84
C ASN A 189 15.19 0.38 -1.60
N VAL A 190 14.24 0.02 -0.74
CA VAL A 190 13.18 0.91 -0.25
C VAL A 190 13.66 1.57 1.05
N GLN A 191 13.44 2.87 1.19
CA GLN A 191 13.92 3.64 2.35
C GLN A 191 12.84 3.74 3.44
N TYR A 192 11.57 3.78 3.05
CA TYR A 192 10.45 4.06 3.96
C TYR A 192 9.17 3.28 3.62
N ALA A 193 8.37 2.94 4.62
CA ALA A 193 7.07 2.29 4.44
C ALA A 193 5.98 2.79 5.40
N GLU A 194 4.73 2.90 4.92
CA GLU A 194 3.54 3.15 5.74
C GLU A 194 2.63 1.93 5.79
N LEU A 195 2.72 1.14 6.87
CA LEU A 195 2.07 -0.16 7.06
C LEU A 195 0.62 -0.02 7.50
N MET A 196 -0.34 -0.40 6.66
CA MET A 196 -1.74 -0.47 7.07
C MET A 196 -1.97 -1.67 7.99
N ALA A 197 -2.51 -1.41 9.19
CA ALA A 197 -2.79 -2.43 10.19
C ALA A 197 -4.10 -2.15 10.94
N THR A 198 -4.84 -3.20 11.28
CA THR A 198 -6.04 -3.09 12.10
C THR A 198 -5.64 -2.89 13.55
N LEU A 199 -5.90 -1.71 14.12
CA LEU A 199 -5.47 -1.37 15.48
C LEU A 199 -6.58 -1.39 16.52
N PHE A 200 -7.83 -1.58 16.11
CA PHE A 200 -8.99 -1.70 17.00
C PHE A 200 -9.98 -2.71 16.41
N GLU A 201 -10.12 -3.86 17.07
CA GLU A 201 -11.00 -4.94 16.62
C GLU A 201 -11.58 -5.73 17.80
N GLY A 202 -12.23 -6.86 17.52
CA GLY A 202 -12.73 -7.77 18.54
C GLY A 202 -13.68 -7.10 19.54
N ASP A 203 -13.44 -7.38 20.83
CA ASP A 203 -14.32 -6.93 21.92
C ASP A 203 -14.28 -5.42 22.14
N ASP A 204 -13.14 -4.77 21.92
CA ASP A 204 -13.03 -3.31 22.02
C ASP A 204 -13.94 -2.62 21.00
N ARG A 205 -13.85 -3.02 19.74
CA ARG A 205 -14.70 -2.51 18.66
C ARG A 205 -16.18 -2.76 18.95
N ARG A 206 -16.54 -4.01 19.29
CA ARG A 206 -17.93 -4.40 19.59
C ARG A 206 -18.48 -3.66 20.80
N ARG A 207 -17.66 -3.45 21.85
CA ARG A 207 -18.03 -2.69 23.05
C ARG A 207 -18.33 -1.24 22.69
N MET A 208 -17.44 -0.58 21.96
CA MET A 208 -17.62 0.82 21.58
C MET A 208 -18.82 1.02 20.66
N ALA A 209 -19.04 0.11 19.70
CA ALA A 209 -20.19 0.15 18.79
C ALA A 209 -21.56 0.08 19.49
N ARG A 210 -21.67 -0.58 20.65
CA ARG A 210 -22.92 -0.59 21.43
C ARG A 210 -23.29 0.80 21.95
N PHE A 211 -22.32 1.64 22.27
CA PHE A 211 -22.58 3.02 22.69
C PHE A 211 -23.02 3.88 21.51
N VAL A 212 -22.40 3.72 20.34
CA VAL A 212 -22.81 4.37 19.09
C VAL A 212 -24.25 4.01 18.74
N THR A 213 -24.59 2.72 18.78
CA THR A 213 -25.94 2.22 18.48
C THR A 213 -26.99 2.83 19.43
N ARG A 214 -26.70 2.87 20.73
CA ARG A 214 -27.60 3.50 21.71
C ARG A 214 -27.75 5.00 21.48
N ALA A 215 -26.66 5.70 21.17
CA ALA A 215 -26.65 7.14 20.90
C ALA A 215 -27.40 7.53 19.63
N ALA A 216 -27.49 6.63 18.64
CA ALA A 216 -28.30 6.85 17.44
C ALA A 216 -29.81 6.93 17.73
N GLY A 217 -30.26 6.42 18.89
CA GLY A 217 -31.63 6.60 19.38
C GLY A 217 -32.69 5.93 18.50
N GLY A 218 -32.37 4.78 17.90
CA GLY A 218 -33.28 4.03 17.02
C GLY A 218 -33.26 4.46 15.54
N ARG A 219 -32.50 5.50 15.19
CA ARG A 219 -32.24 5.89 13.79
C ARG A 219 -31.11 5.05 13.17
N PRO A 220 -31.04 4.93 11.84
CA PRO A 220 -29.83 4.45 11.18
C PRO A 220 -28.61 5.27 11.64
N VAL A 221 -27.51 4.58 11.99
CA VAL A 221 -26.29 5.25 12.48
C VAL A 221 -25.71 6.21 11.43
N THR A 222 -25.87 5.89 10.14
CA THR A 222 -25.46 6.72 9.00
C THR A 222 -26.21 8.05 8.91
N GLU A 223 -27.35 8.18 9.58
CA GLU A 223 -28.17 9.40 9.62
C GLU A 223 -28.10 10.12 10.98
N ALA A 224 -27.40 9.53 11.96
CA ALA A 224 -27.24 10.13 13.27
C ALA A 224 -26.18 11.25 13.25
N ASP A 225 -26.32 12.22 14.16
CA ASP A 225 -25.35 13.31 14.30
C ASP A 225 -24.01 12.74 14.82
N PRO A 226 -22.91 12.85 14.03
CA PRO A 226 -21.63 12.30 14.42
C PRO A 226 -21.06 12.94 15.70
N ALA A 227 -21.47 14.15 16.06
CA ALA A 227 -21.08 14.77 17.33
C ALA A 227 -21.69 14.04 18.53
N VAL A 228 -22.96 13.63 18.43
CA VAL A 228 -23.65 12.84 19.46
C VAL A 228 -23.04 11.45 19.59
N LEU A 229 -22.74 10.81 18.45
CA LEU A 229 -22.08 9.50 18.44
C LEU A 229 -20.69 9.56 19.09
N LEU A 230 -19.90 10.59 18.75
CA LEU A 230 -18.57 10.81 19.33
C LEU A 230 -18.63 11.11 20.83
N ALA A 231 -19.59 11.92 21.28
CA ALA A 231 -19.79 12.19 22.70
C ALA A 231 -20.05 10.89 23.47
N ALA A 232 -20.92 10.02 22.95
CA ALA A 232 -21.20 8.73 23.56
C ALA A 232 -19.95 7.83 23.66
N LEU A 233 -19.04 7.87 22.68
CA LEU A 233 -17.76 7.15 22.78
C LEU A 233 -16.85 7.76 23.86
N LYS A 234 -16.75 9.09 23.92
CA LYS A 234 -15.94 9.81 24.92
C LYS A 234 -16.41 9.49 26.34
N ASP A 235 -17.71 9.56 26.59
CA ASP A 235 -18.33 9.31 27.90
C ASP A 235 -18.17 7.85 28.37
N ASN A 236 -17.81 6.93 27.45
CA ASN A 236 -17.72 5.50 27.72
C ASN A 236 -16.31 4.92 27.54
N GLY A 237 -15.29 5.77 27.68
CA GLY A 237 -13.89 5.33 27.81
C GLY A 237 -13.09 5.28 26.51
N LEU A 238 -13.46 6.08 25.51
CA LEU A 238 -12.63 6.23 24.29
C LEU A 238 -11.20 6.65 24.64
N ALA A 239 -11.02 7.61 25.55
CA ALA A 239 -9.70 8.11 25.93
C ALA A 239 -8.83 7.01 26.58
N ASP A 240 -9.41 6.22 27.48
CA ASP A 240 -8.71 5.14 28.18
C ASP A 240 -8.27 4.05 27.20
N LEU A 241 -9.14 3.66 26.27
CA LEU A 241 -8.85 2.66 25.26
C LEU A 241 -7.76 3.14 24.29
N VAL A 242 -7.79 4.41 23.87
CA VAL A 242 -6.74 5.01 23.04
C VAL A 242 -5.41 5.07 23.79
N ALA A 243 -5.43 5.45 25.07
CA ALA A 243 -4.21 5.48 25.89
C ALA A 243 -3.61 4.09 26.09
N ALA A 244 -4.45 3.06 26.27
CA ALA A 244 -4.00 1.67 26.31
C ALA A 244 -3.36 1.27 24.98
N ARG A 245 -4.04 1.50 23.85
CA ARG A 245 -3.52 1.16 22.53
C ARG A 245 -2.25 1.93 22.16
N ALA A 246 -2.09 3.17 22.62
CA ALA A 246 -0.85 3.92 22.44
C ALA A 246 0.35 3.27 23.17
N ARG A 247 0.14 2.72 24.38
CA ARG A 247 1.16 1.96 25.09
C ARG A 247 1.50 0.67 24.34
N ASP A 248 0.49 -0.05 23.87
CA ASP A 248 0.66 -1.28 23.08
C ASP A 248 1.49 -1.02 21.81
N MET A 249 1.17 0.04 21.06
CA MET A 249 1.91 0.42 19.84
C MET A 249 3.35 0.87 20.14
N THR A 250 3.57 1.52 21.28
CA THR A 250 4.94 1.86 21.71
C THR A 250 5.74 0.60 22.04
N ALA A 251 5.13 -0.35 22.74
CA ALA A 251 5.73 -1.65 23.04
C ALA A 251 6.00 -2.48 21.77
N LEU A 252 5.09 -2.42 20.78
CA LEU A 252 5.27 -3.05 19.48
C LEU A 252 6.52 -2.53 18.76
N VAL A 253 6.69 -1.21 18.68
CA VAL A 253 7.89 -0.62 18.05
C VAL A 253 9.15 -1.05 18.78
N ALA A 254 9.16 -1.00 20.12
CA ALA A 254 10.30 -1.47 20.92
C ALA A 254 10.61 -2.97 20.68
N ARG A 255 9.58 -3.80 20.53
CA ARG A 255 9.72 -5.23 20.18
C ARG A 255 10.32 -5.41 18.80
N ILE A 256 9.85 -4.67 17.79
CA ILE A 256 10.41 -4.71 16.44
C ILE A 256 11.89 -4.31 16.46
N ASP A 257 12.25 -3.24 17.17
CA ASP A 257 13.63 -2.78 17.27
C ASP A 257 14.53 -3.83 17.95
N ALA A 258 14.03 -4.47 19.01
CA ALA A 258 14.72 -5.58 19.66
C ALA A 258 14.92 -6.78 18.71
N LEU A 259 13.90 -7.15 17.93
CA LEU A 259 13.96 -8.25 16.97
C LEU A 259 14.88 -7.93 15.77
N ARG A 260 14.92 -6.68 15.30
CA ARG A 260 15.86 -6.23 14.26
C ARG A 260 17.30 -6.31 14.74
N ALA A 261 17.55 -6.00 16.01
CA ALA A 261 18.86 -6.08 16.66
C ALA A 261 19.97 -5.36 15.87
N CYS A 262 19.69 -4.15 15.37
CA CYS A 262 20.56 -3.41 14.44
C CYS A 262 21.94 -3.01 15.02
N GLY A 263 22.11 -3.02 16.35
CA GLY A 263 23.40 -2.73 16.99
C GLY A 263 23.97 -1.35 16.66
N GLY A 264 23.12 -0.38 16.27
CA GLY A 264 23.53 0.97 15.85
C GLY A 264 23.93 1.13 14.38
N GLY A 265 23.85 0.08 13.55
CA GLY A 265 24.19 0.13 12.11
C GLY A 265 23.07 -0.33 11.18
N THR A 266 23.18 0.00 9.89
CA THR A 266 22.24 -0.38 8.83
C THR A 266 22.57 -1.70 8.13
N GLN A 267 23.60 -2.43 8.58
CA GLN A 267 24.15 -3.59 7.87
C GLN A 267 23.28 -4.87 7.95
N LYS A 268 22.34 -4.95 8.89
CA LYS A 268 21.43 -6.09 9.00
C LYS A 268 20.17 -5.85 8.15
N PRO A 269 19.66 -6.89 7.46
CA PRO A 269 18.43 -6.78 6.67
C PRO A 269 17.28 -6.13 7.44
N GLY A 270 16.70 -5.08 6.86
CA GLY A 270 15.58 -4.31 7.44
C GLY A 270 15.99 -3.16 8.37
N CYS A 271 17.27 -3.01 8.73
CA CYS A 271 17.72 -1.88 9.55
C CYS A 271 17.79 -0.56 8.78
N GLY A 272 17.87 -0.60 7.45
CA GLY A 272 17.82 0.56 6.57
C GLY A 272 16.40 1.12 6.35
N VAL A 273 15.34 0.43 6.77
CA VAL A 273 13.97 0.80 6.40
C VAL A 273 13.25 1.47 7.58
N ALA A 274 12.94 2.76 7.40
CA ALA A 274 12.07 3.49 8.33
C ALA A 274 10.61 3.11 8.08
N PHE A 275 9.75 3.21 9.10
CA PHE A 275 8.34 2.86 8.94
C PHE A 275 7.41 3.63 9.88
N ARG A 276 6.15 3.72 9.49
CA ARG A 276 5.01 4.11 10.34
C ARG A 276 3.85 3.17 10.08
N TYR A 277 2.85 3.21 10.94
CA TYR A 277 1.57 2.55 10.72
C TYR A 277 0.52 3.54 10.21
N ILE A 278 -0.39 3.01 9.40
CA ILE A 278 -1.68 3.63 9.07
C ILE A 278 -2.75 2.79 9.74
N ALA A 279 -3.55 3.41 10.61
CA ALA A 279 -4.63 2.72 11.28
C ALA A 279 -5.75 2.45 10.26
N GLN A 280 -5.95 1.17 9.92
CA GLN A 280 -6.92 0.78 8.91
C GLN A 280 -8.29 0.47 9.53
N ILE A 281 -9.36 0.84 8.82
CA ILE A 281 -10.75 0.67 9.23
C ILE A 281 -11.46 -0.18 8.18
N ASN A 282 -12.09 -1.28 8.59
CA ASN A 282 -12.83 -2.13 7.67
C ASN A 282 -14.21 -1.51 7.40
N ARG A 283 -14.40 -0.98 6.19
CA ARG A 283 -15.63 -0.27 5.79
C ARG A 283 -16.82 -1.19 5.49
N ASN A 284 -16.59 -2.50 5.51
CA ASN A 284 -17.57 -3.53 5.19
C ASN A 284 -18.36 -3.98 6.43
N GLY A 285 -17.95 -3.53 7.63
CA GLY A 285 -18.60 -3.86 8.89
C GLY A 285 -19.88 -3.05 9.15
N PRO A 286 -20.65 -3.39 10.20
CA PRO A 286 -21.84 -2.63 10.59
C PRO A 286 -21.51 -1.14 10.85
N PRO A 287 -22.37 -0.19 10.47
CA PRO A 287 -22.14 1.26 10.61
C PRO A 287 -21.65 1.72 11.99
N ALA A 288 -22.20 1.14 13.07
CA ALA A 288 -21.78 1.45 14.44
C ALA A 288 -20.33 1.05 14.74
N GLU A 289 -19.88 -0.08 14.18
CA GLU A 289 -18.52 -0.57 14.32
C GLU A 289 -17.55 0.27 13.47
N VAL A 290 -17.94 0.62 12.24
CA VAL A 290 -17.15 1.49 11.36
C VAL A 290 -16.94 2.86 11.99
N PHE A 291 -18.01 3.50 12.51
CA PHE A 291 -17.90 4.78 13.20
C PHE A 291 -16.99 4.70 14.44
N ALA A 292 -17.20 3.69 15.29
CA ALA A 292 -16.40 3.50 16.50
C ALA A 292 -14.91 3.28 16.17
N GLN A 293 -14.62 2.41 15.20
CA GLN A 293 -13.26 2.12 14.76
C GLN A 293 -12.61 3.38 14.16
N THR A 294 -13.36 4.20 13.40
CA THR A 294 -12.86 5.47 12.86
C THR A 294 -12.48 6.45 13.97
N ALA A 295 -13.36 6.65 14.95
CA ALA A 295 -13.12 7.56 16.06
C ALA A 295 -11.90 7.14 16.91
N LEU A 296 -11.76 5.84 17.17
CA LEU A 296 -10.61 5.28 17.88
C LEU A 296 -9.30 5.44 17.09
N SER A 297 -9.29 5.08 15.80
CA SER A 297 -8.11 5.21 14.93
C SER A 297 -7.65 6.65 14.78
N VAL A 298 -8.58 7.58 14.59
CA VAL A 298 -8.30 9.02 14.52
C VAL A 298 -7.73 9.52 15.85
N ALA A 299 -8.32 9.15 16.99
CA ALA A 299 -7.82 9.55 18.29
C ALA A 299 -6.43 8.98 18.59
N LEU A 300 -6.14 7.75 18.16
CA LEU A 300 -4.82 7.14 18.27
C LEU A 300 -3.78 7.84 17.41
N ALA A 301 -4.09 8.16 16.15
CA ALA A 301 -3.19 8.91 15.27
C ALA A 301 -2.82 10.28 15.86
N ARG A 302 -3.76 10.96 16.54
CA ARG A 302 -3.49 12.20 17.29
C ARG A 302 -2.62 11.98 18.53
N ALA A 303 -2.87 10.89 19.27
CA ALA A 303 -2.16 10.61 20.51
C ALA A 303 -0.72 10.11 20.30
N LEU A 304 -0.46 9.44 19.16
CA LEU A 304 0.83 8.82 18.86
C LEU A 304 1.26 9.01 17.39
N PRO A 305 1.40 10.27 16.91
CA PRO A 305 1.69 10.57 15.50
C PRO A 305 3.08 10.12 15.04
N SER A 306 4.00 9.84 15.98
CA SER A 306 5.32 9.29 15.67
C SER A 306 5.30 7.79 15.33
N VAL A 307 4.18 7.10 15.56
CA VAL A 307 4.02 5.67 15.25
C VAL A 307 2.86 5.45 14.29
N VAL A 308 1.71 6.09 14.53
CA VAL A 308 0.50 6.00 13.70
C VAL A 308 0.35 7.30 12.92
N ALA A 309 0.73 7.29 11.65
CA ALA A 309 0.87 8.51 10.84
C ALA A 309 -0.46 9.00 10.24
N GLY A 310 -1.49 8.17 10.23
CA GLY A 310 -2.78 8.49 9.64
C GLY A 310 -3.76 7.33 9.69
N ILE A 311 -4.86 7.48 8.95
CA ILE A 311 -5.92 6.47 8.84
C ILE A 311 -6.20 6.10 7.38
N ASN A 312 -6.81 4.93 7.17
CA ASN A 312 -7.33 4.50 5.86
C ASN A 312 -8.58 3.60 6.00
N TYR A 313 -9.50 3.66 5.04
CA TYR A 313 -10.62 2.73 4.92
C TYR A 313 -10.28 1.63 3.93
N VAL A 314 -10.46 0.39 4.34
CA VAL A 314 -10.00 -0.80 3.62
C VAL A 314 -11.12 -1.83 3.47
N GLY A 315 -10.87 -2.86 2.67
CA GLY A 315 -11.85 -3.88 2.28
C GLY A 315 -12.56 -3.51 0.97
N PRO A 316 -13.25 -4.48 0.34
CA PRO A 316 -13.80 -4.32 -1.01
C PRO A 316 -14.73 -3.11 -1.08
N GLU A 317 -14.44 -2.19 -1.99
CA GLU A 317 -15.20 -0.94 -2.15
C GLU A 317 -16.58 -1.20 -2.78
N ASP A 318 -16.73 -2.29 -3.53
CA ASP A 318 -17.96 -2.77 -4.16
C ASP A 318 -18.92 -3.48 -3.19
N PHE A 319 -18.48 -3.77 -1.97
CA PHE A 319 -19.29 -4.44 -0.97
C PHE A 319 -20.54 -3.63 -0.62
N GLN A 320 -21.66 -4.33 -0.39
CA GLN A 320 -22.97 -3.68 -0.25
C GLN A 320 -23.00 -2.56 0.81
N ILE A 321 -22.40 -2.80 1.98
CA ILE A 321 -22.32 -1.79 3.05
C ILE A 321 -21.41 -0.63 2.63
N ALA A 322 -20.26 -0.92 2.04
CA ALA A 322 -19.29 0.07 1.62
C ALA A 322 -19.89 1.07 0.62
N ARG A 323 -20.62 0.57 -0.40
CA ARG A 323 -21.31 1.40 -1.39
C ARG A 323 -22.48 2.17 -0.81
N ARG A 324 -23.39 1.48 -0.10
CA ARG A 324 -24.59 2.09 0.49
C ARG A 324 -24.24 3.26 1.42
N ASP A 325 -23.18 3.08 2.23
CA ASP A 325 -22.85 4.01 3.31
C ASP A 325 -21.68 4.95 2.98
N TYR A 326 -21.14 4.90 1.75
CA TYR A 326 -19.92 5.63 1.36
C TYR A 326 -19.96 7.12 1.71
N ARG A 327 -21.10 7.78 1.47
CA ARG A 327 -21.25 9.22 1.77
C ARG A 327 -21.17 9.50 3.27
N ALA A 328 -21.80 8.65 4.10
CA ALA A 328 -21.72 8.76 5.56
C ALA A 328 -20.28 8.50 6.03
N HIS A 329 -19.61 7.48 5.48
CA HIS A 329 -18.21 7.19 5.75
C HIS A 329 -17.29 8.39 5.49
N MET A 330 -17.41 9.03 4.31
CA MET A 330 -16.60 10.21 3.99
C MET A 330 -16.91 11.38 4.91
N GLY A 331 -18.19 11.58 5.26
CA GLY A 331 -18.61 12.60 6.23
C GLY A 331 -18.04 12.36 7.62
N TRP A 332 -18.03 11.12 8.10
CA TRP A 332 -17.45 10.76 9.39
C TRP A 332 -15.94 10.98 9.41
N ILE A 333 -15.22 10.58 8.35
CA ILE A 333 -13.78 10.82 8.25
C ILE A 333 -13.50 12.32 8.27
N GLY A 334 -14.18 13.11 7.43
CA GLY A 334 -14.02 14.57 7.39
C GLY A 334 -14.28 15.23 8.75
N PHE A 335 -15.34 14.80 9.45
CA PHE A 335 -15.68 15.30 10.79
C PHE A 335 -14.65 14.89 11.85
N LEU A 336 -14.28 13.61 11.91
CA LEU A 336 -13.43 13.06 12.97
C LEU A 336 -11.96 13.47 12.78
N ALA A 337 -11.42 13.31 11.57
CA ALA A 337 -10.02 13.55 11.25
C ALA A 337 -9.67 15.05 11.18
N GLY A 338 -10.62 15.89 10.74
CA GLY A 338 -10.39 17.32 10.56
C GLY A 338 -9.19 17.60 9.65
N ALA A 339 -8.51 18.73 9.89
CA ALA A 339 -7.31 19.09 9.13
C ALA A 339 -6.01 18.52 9.72
N ASP A 340 -6.03 18.02 10.95
CA ASP A 340 -4.82 17.68 11.71
C ASP A 340 -4.41 16.20 11.59
N VAL A 341 -5.35 15.28 11.35
CA VAL A 341 -5.02 13.87 11.12
C VAL A 341 -4.86 13.61 9.62
N PRO A 342 -3.71 13.07 9.16
CA PRO A 342 -3.55 12.67 7.77
C PRO A 342 -4.48 11.51 7.37
N VAL A 343 -5.08 11.64 6.20
CA VAL A 343 -6.04 10.67 5.63
C VAL A 343 -5.52 10.20 4.27
N ALA A 344 -5.32 8.89 4.14
CA ALA A 344 -5.21 8.20 2.86
C ALA A 344 -6.44 7.29 2.71
N LEU A 345 -7.04 7.16 1.53
CA LEU A 345 -8.23 6.33 1.36
C LEU A 345 -8.15 5.52 0.08
N HIS A 346 -8.49 4.23 0.18
CA HIS A 346 -8.96 3.51 -0.99
C HIS A 346 -10.21 4.19 -1.53
N ALA A 347 -10.13 4.72 -2.75
CA ALA A 347 -11.26 5.36 -3.40
C ALA A 347 -11.18 5.16 -4.91
N GLY A 348 -12.30 4.74 -5.49
CA GLY A 348 -12.38 4.42 -6.91
C GLY A 348 -11.56 3.19 -7.29
N GLU A 349 -11.37 2.23 -6.38
CA GLU A 349 -10.97 0.86 -6.70
C GLU A 349 -12.18 0.08 -7.22
N LEU A 350 -12.75 0.60 -8.33
CA LEU A 350 -14.01 0.18 -8.91
C LEU A 350 -13.92 0.26 -10.43
N TRP A 351 -14.71 -0.56 -11.11
CA TRP A 351 -14.79 -0.55 -12.57
C TRP A 351 -16.14 -1.05 -13.09
N LEU A 352 -16.42 -0.77 -14.37
CA LEU A 352 -17.59 -1.33 -15.06
C LEU A 352 -17.55 -2.87 -15.06
N GLY A 353 -18.67 -3.48 -14.68
CA GLY A 353 -18.80 -4.94 -14.54
C GLY A 353 -18.72 -5.41 -13.10
N LEU A 354 -18.03 -4.68 -12.21
CA LEU A 354 -18.02 -4.95 -10.77
C LEU A 354 -19.18 -4.24 -10.05
N VAL A 355 -19.46 -2.99 -10.43
CA VAL A 355 -20.52 -2.15 -9.84
C VAL A 355 -21.38 -1.48 -10.92
N PRO A 356 -22.63 -1.07 -10.60
CA PRO A 356 -23.42 -0.25 -11.51
C PRO A 356 -22.83 1.16 -11.68
N PRO A 357 -23.13 1.87 -12.80
CA PRO A 357 -22.56 3.18 -13.09
C PRO A 357 -22.72 4.23 -11.98
N ASP A 358 -23.83 4.22 -11.24
CA ASP A 358 -24.12 5.20 -10.19
C ASP A 358 -23.11 5.15 -9.02
N ASP A 359 -22.41 4.03 -8.83
CA ASP A 359 -21.36 3.89 -7.80
C ASP A 359 -19.97 4.35 -8.30
N LEU A 360 -19.81 4.64 -9.59
CA LEU A 360 -18.51 5.03 -10.16
C LEU A 360 -18.30 6.55 -10.19
N ASP A 361 -19.35 7.34 -9.94
CA ASP A 361 -19.39 8.74 -10.38
C ASP A 361 -18.95 9.79 -9.33
N PHE A 362 -18.57 9.33 -8.12
CA PHE A 362 -18.33 10.23 -6.98
C PHE A 362 -17.31 9.77 -5.92
N HIS A 363 -16.82 8.53 -5.95
CA HIS A 363 -16.06 7.98 -4.82
C HIS A 363 -14.74 8.73 -4.59
N ILE A 364 -13.94 8.94 -5.65
CA ILE A 364 -12.68 9.67 -5.57
C ILE A 364 -12.96 11.13 -5.19
N ARG A 365 -14.00 11.74 -5.79
CA ARG A 365 -14.40 13.11 -5.45
C ARG A 365 -14.75 13.25 -3.98
N ALA A 366 -15.58 12.38 -3.44
CA ALA A 366 -16.01 12.45 -2.05
C ALA A 366 -14.85 12.19 -1.07
N ALA A 367 -13.93 11.28 -1.40
CA ALA A 367 -12.71 11.09 -0.63
C ALA A 367 -11.87 12.39 -0.58
N VAL A 368 -11.71 13.08 -1.71
CA VAL A 368 -10.94 14.32 -1.82
C VAL A 368 -11.64 15.50 -1.14
N GLU A 369 -12.91 15.76 -1.48
CA GLU A 369 -13.63 16.98 -1.13
C GLU A 369 -14.31 16.91 0.24
N VAL A 370 -14.82 15.74 0.64
CA VAL A 370 -15.57 15.56 1.90
C VAL A 370 -14.68 15.01 3.00
N ALA A 371 -13.98 13.91 2.74
CA ALA A 371 -13.11 13.28 3.74
C ALA A 371 -11.75 13.98 3.91
N GLY A 372 -11.39 14.90 2.99
CA GLY A 372 -10.14 15.63 3.07
C GLY A 372 -8.90 14.78 2.77
N ALA A 373 -9.05 13.69 2.02
CA ALA A 373 -7.96 12.77 1.70
C ALA A 373 -6.78 13.50 1.06
N ARG A 374 -5.58 13.19 1.55
CA ARG A 374 -4.30 13.69 1.02
C ARG A 374 -3.70 12.70 0.03
N ARG A 375 -4.09 11.42 0.13
CA ARG A 375 -3.72 10.37 -0.82
C ARG A 375 -4.92 9.48 -1.15
N ILE A 376 -4.99 9.03 -2.40
CA ILE A 376 -6.01 8.14 -2.94
C ILE A 376 -5.33 6.84 -3.34
N GLY A 377 -5.69 5.76 -2.66
CA GLY A 377 -5.35 4.41 -3.03
C GLY A 377 -6.08 4.00 -4.30
N HIS A 378 -5.35 3.42 -5.25
CA HIS A 378 -5.81 2.94 -6.55
C HIS A 378 -6.24 4.05 -7.50
N GLY A 379 -7.39 4.71 -7.25
CA GLY A 379 -7.92 5.76 -8.13
C GLY A 379 -8.30 5.27 -9.53
N THR A 380 -8.58 3.98 -9.70
CA THR A 380 -8.82 3.39 -11.03
C THR A 380 -10.06 3.97 -11.73
N ALA A 381 -11.10 4.33 -10.99
CA ALA A 381 -12.40 4.76 -11.51
C ALA A 381 -12.46 6.23 -11.99
N ILE A 382 -11.35 6.97 -12.04
CA ILE A 382 -11.34 8.42 -12.32
C ILE A 382 -12.07 8.83 -13.61
N ALA A 383 -12.09 7.96 -14.61
CA ALA A 383 -12.76 8.19 -15.88
C ALA A 383 -14.30 8.30 -15.78
N PHE A 384 -14.88 7.84 -14.67
CA PHE A 384 -16.32 7.82 -14.45
C PHE A 384 -16.82 8.97 -13.56
N GLU A 385 -15.91 9.70 -12.92
CA GLU A 385 -16.26 10.84 -12.07
C GLU A 385 -17.01 11.91 -12.88
N ARG A 386 -18.12 12.42 -12.31
CA ARG A 386 -19.06 13.35 -13.01
C ARG A 386 -18.42 14.56 -13.69
N ASP A 387 -17.27 14.98 -13.21
CA ASP A 387 -16.42 16.02 -13.82
C ASP A 387 -14.95 15.68 -13.54
N MET A 388 -14.44 14.71 -14.30
CA MET A 388 -13.08 14.20 -14.18
C MET A 388 -12.05 15.32 -14.24
N ASP A 389 -12.15 16.25 -15.19
CA ASP A 389 -11.15 17.29 -15.41
C ASP A 389 -11.09 18.28 -14.24
N ALA A 390 -12.25 18.71 -13.70
CA ALA A 390 -12.27 19.55 -12.52
C ALA A 390 -11.69 18.84 -11.29
N LEU A 391 -12.00 17.55 -11.12
CA LEU A 391 -11.45 16.76 -10.01
C LEU A 391 -9.92 16.61 -10.14
N LEU A 392 -9.42 16.30 -11.32
CA LEU A 392 -7.98 16.20 -11.59
C LEU A 392 -7.27 17.53 -11.31
N ALA A 393 -7.85 18.65 -11.74
CA ALA A 393 -7.31 19.98 -11.45
C ALA A 393 -7.27 20.28 -9.94
N GLU A 394 -8.33 19.90 -9.22
CA GLU A 394 -8.41 20.05 -7.76
C GLU A 394 -7.38 19.18 -7.04
N MET A 395 -7.23 17.91 -7.45
CA MET A 395 -6.22 16.99 -6.92
C MET A 395 -4.81 17.54 -7.13
N ALA A 396 -4.50 18.03 -8.34
CA ALA A 396 -3.21 18.63 -8.64
C ALA A 396 -2.95 19.88 -7.79
N ARG A 397 -3.92 20.79 -7.69
CA ARG A 397 -3.83 22.03 -6.91
C ARG A 397 -3.59 21.76 -5.42
N ARG A 398 -4.26 20.76 -4.86
CA ARG A 398 -4.11 20.35 -3.45
C ARG A 398 -2.91 19.44 -3.21
N GLY A 399 -2.30 18.91 -4.27
CA GLY A 399 -1.25 17.91 -4.17
C GLY A 399 -1.74 16.58 -3.61
N VAL A 400 -3.00 16.22 -3.87
CA VAL A 400 -3.54 14.89 -3.57
C VAL A 400 -2.79 13.88 -4.42
N THR A 401 -2.21 12.87 -3.78
CA THR A 401 -1.36 11.88 -4.46
C THR A 401 -2.13 10.60 -4.73
N VAL A 402 -1.94 9.98 -5.89
CA VAL A 402 -2.52 8.66 -6.21
C VAL A 402 -1.48 7.57 -5.98
N GLU A 403 -1.83 6.59 -5.16
CA GLU A 403 -1.02 5.42 -4.83
C GLU A 403 -1.42 4.28 -5.78
N VAL A 404 -0.61 4.05 -6.81
CA VAL A 404 -0.94 3.11 -7.89
C VAL A 404 -0.36 1.73 -7.60
N ALA A 405 -1.24 0.73 -7.50
CA ALA A 405 -0.89 -0.69 -7.45
C ALA A 405 -1.33 -1.37 -8.75
N LEU A 406 -0.41 -1.50 -9.72
CA LEU A 406 -0.73 -2.00 -11.06
C LEU A 406 -1.18 -3.47 -11.00
N THR A 407 -0.50 -4.30 -10.21
CA THR A 407 -0.85 -5.73 -10.07
C THR A 407 -2.20 -5.92 -9.42
N SER A 408 -2.48 -5.17 -8.36
CA SER A 408 -3.79 -5.19 -7.71
C SER A 408 -4.90 -4.79 -8.68
N SER A 409 -4.73 -3.67 -9.40
CA SER A 409 -5.69 -3.20 -10.41
C SER A 409 -5.98 -4.25 -11.51
N ASP A 410 -4.96 -4.99 -11.94
CA ASP A 410 -5.10 -6.06 -12.94
C ASP A 410 -5.85 -7.26 -12.37
N VAL A 411 -5.43 -7.75 -11.20
CA VAL A 411 -5.96 -8.95 -10.56
C VAL A 411 -7.40 -8.77 -10.09
N ILE A 412 -7.69 -7.65 -9.44
CA ILE A 412 -8.97 -7.37 -8.79
C ILE A 412 -9.97 -6.84 -9.82
N LEU A 413 -9.56 -5.90 -10.68
CA LEU A 413 -10.49 -5.17 -11.54
C LEU A 413 -10.38 -5.56 -13.02
N GLY A 414 -9.34 -6.29 -13.42
CA GLY A 414 -9.00 -6.52 -14.84
C GLY A 414 -8.46 -5.28 -15.55
N VAL A 415 -8.11 -4.21 -14.81
CA VAL A 415 -7.65 -2.93 -15.34
C VAL A 415 -6.13 -2.98 -15.52
N ARG A 416 -5.70 -3.12 -16.78
CA ARG A 416 -4.28 -3.29 -17.14
C ARG A 416 -3.88 -2.56 -18.41
N GLY A 417 -2.57 -2.42 -18.61
CA GLY A 417 -2.01 -1.74 -19.78
C GLY A 417 -2.63 -0.35 -19.98
N ARG A 418 -3.13 -0.08 -21.18
CA ARG A 418 -3.72 1.23 -21.55
C ARG A 418 -5.05 1.56 -20.88
N ALA A 419 -5.74 0.58 -20.28
CA ALA A 419 -6.97 0.84 -19.54
C ALA A 419 -6.70 1.51 -18.18
N HIS A 420 -5.48 1.38 -17.64
CA HIS A 420 -5.12 1.96 -16.35
C HIS A 420 -4.97 3.49 -16.45
N PRO A 421 -5.57 4.29 -15.54
CA PRO A 421 -5.62 5.76 -15.66
C PRO A 421 -4.34 6.49 -15.22
N ILE A 422 -3.21 5.79 -15.05
CA ILE A 422 -1.98 6.40 -14.52
C ILE A 422 -1.52 7.58 -15.40
N HIS A 423 -1.59 7.43 -16.72
CA HIS A 423 -1.24 8.50 -17.66
C HIS A 423 -2.19 9.70 -17.60
N THR A 424 -3.46 9.48 -17.25
CA THR A 424 -4.45 10.55 -17.05
C THR A 424 -4.03 11.43 -15.88
N TYR A 425 -3.69 10.82 -14.73
CA TYR A 425 -3.18 11.54 -13.56
C TYR A 425 -1.88 12.30 -13.85
N LEU A 426 -0.92 11.64 -14.50
CA LEU A 426 0.37 12.25 -14.84
C LEU A 426 0.22 13.46 -15.77
N SER A 427 -0.69 13.37 -16.74
CA SER A 427 -0.94 14.45 -17.71
C SER A 427 -1.61 15.66 -17.07
N ALA A 428 -2.43 15.43 -16.04
CA ALA A 428 -3.06 16.49 -15.25
C ALA A 428 -2.15 17.09 -14.15
N GLY A 429 -0.91 16.58 -14.00
CA GLY A 429 0.00 17.04 -12.96
C GLY A 429 -0.33 16.55 -11.54
N VAL A 430 -1.20 15.54 -11.42
CA VAL A 430 -1.49 14.89 -10.15
C VAL A 430 -0.27 14.06 -9.72
N PRO A 431 0.25 14.21 -8.48
CA PRO A 431 1.34 13.39 -7.98
C PRO A 431 0.95 11.90 -7.94
N VAL A 432 1.89 11.02 -8.29
CA VAL A 432 1.68 9.57 -8.30
C VAL A 432 2.85 8.87 -7.59
N THR A 433 2.53 7.82 -6.85
CA THR A 433 3.49 6.83 -6.29
C THR A 433 3.12 5.43 -6.76
N LEU A 434 4.08 4.51 -6.74
CA LEU A 434 3.83 3.08 -6.95
C LEU A 434 3.76 2.39 -5.60
N ALA A 435 2.94 1.33 -5.49
CA ALA A 435 2.71 0.61 -4.26
C ALA A 435 2.41 -0.86 -4.49
N THR A 436 2.73 -1.69 -3.50
CA THR A 436 2.55 -3.16 -3.59
C THR A 436 1.16 -3.65 -3.21
N ASP A 437 0.41 -2.88 -2.41
CA ASP A 437 -0.88 -3.28 -1.86
C ASP A 437 -0.77 -4.53 -0.96
N ASP A 438 -1.10 -5.72 -1.46
CA ASP A 438 -0.94 -6.99 -0.76
C ASP A 438 0.11 -7.88 -1.46
N ALA A 439 1.38 -7.54 -1.25
CA ALA A 439 2.53 -8.19 -1.92
C ALA A 439 2.57 -9.72 -1.78
N GLY A 440 2.18 -10.25 -0.62
CA GLY A 440 2.19 -11.68 -0.31
C GLY A 440 1.03 -12.44 -0.97
N VAL A 441 -0.17 -11.84 -0.97
CA VAL A 441 -1.35 -12.38 -1.66
C VAL A 441 -1.13 -12.33 -3.18
N SER A 442 -0.68 -11.18 -3.70
CA SER A 442 -0.43 -10.99 -5.14
C SER A 442 0.85 -11.68 -5.62
N ARG A 443 1.72 -12.10 -4.70
CA ARG A 443 3.04 -12.71 -4.97
C ARG A 443 3.97 -11.84 -5.80
N ILE A 444 4.07 -10.59 -5.39
CA ILE A 444 4.93 -9.58 -6.02
C ILE A 444 5.82 -8.91 -4.99
N ASP A 445 6.67 -8.03 -5.49
CA ASP A 445 7.51 -7.14 -4.71
C ASP A 445 7.43 -5.73 -5.31
N LEU A 446 7.93 -4.69 -4.63
CA LEU A 446 7.82 -3.32 -5.17
C LEU A 446 8.63 -3.16 -6.46
N THR A 447 9.72 -3.93 -6.62
CA THR A 447 10.48 -4.02 -7.86
C THR A 447 9.61 -4.47 -9.03
N ASN A 448 8.66 -5.38 -8.82
CA ASN A 448 7.70 -5.79 -9.84
C ASN A 448 6.81 -4.62 -10.29
N GLU A 449 6.33 -3.79 -9.37
CA GLU A 449 5.51 -2.61 -9.72
C GLU A 449 6.30 -1.60 -10.56
N TYR A 450 7.57 -1.39 -10.25
CA TYR A 450 8.47 -0.57 -11.08
C TYR A 450 8.72 -1.20 -12.46
N LEU A 451 8.82 -2.53 -12.54
CA LEU A 451 8.95 -3.25 -13.81
C LEU A 451 7.69 -3.09 -14.66
N ARG A 452 6.51 -3.26 -14.07
CA ARG A 452 5.22 -3.06 -14.75
C ARG A 452 5.03 -1.61 -15.19
N ALA A 453 5.45 -0.64 -14.38
CA ALA A 453 5.44 0.76 -14.79
C ALA A 453 6.34 1.01 -16.02
N ALA A 454 7.50 0.35 -16.10
CA ALA A 454 8.39 0.45 -17.25
C ALA A 454 7.85 -0.24 -18.50
N VAL A 455 7.33 -1.46 -18.36
CA VAL A 455 6.94 -2.34 -19.46
C VAL A 455 5.50 -2.07 -19.90
N ASP A 456 4.54 -2.21 -18.99
CA ASP A 456 3.11 -2.15 -19.31
C ASP A 456 2.65 -0.71 -19.54
N GLN A 457 3.26 0.24 -18.83
CA GLN A 457 2.91 1.66 -18.90
C GLN A 457 3.91 2.50 -19.71
N GLY A 458 5.03 1.91 -20.14
CA GLY A 458 6.05 2.58 -20.96
C GLY A 458 6.83 3.69 -20.25
N LEU A 459 6.78 3.76 -18.91
CA LEU A 459 7.37 4.86 -18.13
C LEU A 459 8.89 4.71 -18.00
N GLY A 460 9.63 5.72 -18.46
CA GLY A 460 11.09 5.72 -18.40
C GLY A 460 11.67 6.04 -17.01
N TYR A 461 12.97 5.81 -16.86
CA TYR A 461 13.73 5.97 -15.61
C TYR A 461 13.44 7.25 -14.83
N ARG A 462 13.43 8.42 -15.50
CA ARG A 462 13.21 9.72 -14.82
C ARG A 462 11.85 9.80 -14.14
N ARG A 463 10.83 9.17 -14.73
CA ARG A 463 9.50 9.10 -14.13
C ARG A 463 9.51 8.18 -12.91
N LEU A 464 10.14 7.01 -13.02
CA LEU A 464 10.29 6.08 -11.90
C LEU A 464 11.04 6.74 -10.72
N ARG A 465 12.13 7.48 -11.01
CA ARG A 465 12.84 8.28 -10.00
C ARG A 465 11.93 9.32 -9.36
N THR A 466 11.07 9.98 -10.15
CA THR A 466 10.08 10.94 -9.62
C THR A 466 9.09 10.25 -8.68
N PHE A 467 8.63 9.02 -8.97
CA PHE A 467 7.76 8.26 -8.08
C PHE A 467 8.43 7.96 -6.73
N ALA A 468 9.69 7.54 -6.76
CA ALA A 468 10.46 7.31 -5.54
C ALA A 468 10.55 8.57 -4.65
N HIS A 469 10.89 9.73 -5.23
CA HIS A 469 10.93 10.99 -4.48
C HIS A 469 9.53 11.45 -4.03
N THR A 470 8.50 11.20 -4.84
CA THR A 470 7.10 11.53 -4.48
C THR A 470 6.66 10.71 -3.27
N GLY A 471 7.05 9.44 -3.16
CA GLY A 471 6.79 8.59 -1.99
C GLY A 471 7.29 9.22 -0.69
N ILE A 472 8.52 9.72 -0.66
CA ILE A 472 9.04 10.42 0.54
C ILE A 472 8.33 11.77 0.75
N ALA A 473 8.17 12.57 -0.30
CA ALA A 473 7.58 13.91 -0.19
C ALA A 473 6.11 13.89 0.25
N ARG A 474 5.36 12.85 -0.12
CA ARG A 474 3.93 12.69 0.13
C ARG A 474 3.61 11.72 1.27
N SER A 475 4.63 11.16 1.90
CA SER A 475 4.48 10.46 3.19
C SER A 475 3.84 11.35 4.26
N PHE A 476 3.33 10.71 5.31
CA PHE A 476 2.81 11.35 6.51
C PHE A 476 3.85 11.47 7.62
N LEU A 477 5.13 11.29 7.28
CA LEU A 477 6.24 11.65 8.15
C LEU A 477 6.20 13.13 8.56
N ALA A 478 6.73 13.44 9.74
CA ALA A 478 7.01 14.82 10.11
C ALA A 478 8.05 15.43 9.16
N GLU A 479 8.02 16.76 8.96
CA GLU A 479 8.90 17.42 7.98
C GLU A 479 10.39 17.20 8.24
N ALA A 480 10.81 17.11 9.51
CA ALA A 480 12.19 16.77 9.87
C ALA A 480 12.56 15.34 9.43
N ASP A 481 11.64 14.38 9.58
CA ASP A 481 11.84 12.99 9.18
C ASP A 481 11.86 12.86 7.65
N LYS A 482 10.94 13.53 6.95
CA LYS A 482 10.97 13.64 5.48
C LYS A 482 12.27 14.23 4.97
N GLY A 483 12.80 15.26 5.63
CA GLY A 483 14.08 15.87 5.27
C GLY A 483 15.23 14.88 5.32
N ARG A 484 15.28 14.06 6.38
CA ARG A 484 16.29 13.00 6.52
C ARG A 484 16.13 11.90 5.48
N GLU A 485 14.92 11.38 5.29
CA GLU A 485 14.68 10.32 4.31
C GLU A 485 14.89 10.79 2.86
N ARG A 486 14.60 12.06 2.55
CA ARG A 486 14.91 12.65 1.25
C ARG A 486 16.42 12.71 1.00
N GLN A 487 17.20 13.15 1.99
CA GLN A 487 18.66 13.16 1.87
C GLN A 487 19.24 11.75 1.68
N ARG A 488 18.71 10.77 2.41
CA ARG A 488 19.09 9.35 2.25
C ARG A 488 18.76 8.83 0.84
N LEU A 489 17.58 9.17 0.33
CA LEU A 489 17.16 8.80 -1.02
C LEU A 489 18.02 9.48 -2.10
N ASP A 490 18.31 10.77 -1.95
CA ASP A 490 19.16 11.52 -2.87
C ASP A 490 20.58 10.93 -2.94
N ALA A 491 21.16 10.58 -1.78
CA ALA A 491 22.45 9.90 -1.71
C ALA A 491 22.41 8.51 -2.38
N ALA A 492 21.37 7.71 -2.09
CA ALA A 492 21.22 6.39 -2.69
C ALA A 492 21.08 6.46 -4.23
N PHE A 493 20.36 7.45 -4.76
CA PHE A 493 20.29 7.67 -6.20
C PHE A 493 21.63 8.11 -6.78
N ALA A 494 22.33 9.03 -6.11
CA ALA A 494 23.64 9.47 -6.57
C ALA A 494 24.63 8.30 -6.67
N ASP A 495 24.68 7.42 -5.66
CA ASP A 495 25.54 6.24 -5.66
C ASP A 495 25.16 5.27 -6.78
N PHE A 496 23.86 4.94 -6.90
CA PHE A 496 23.35 4.05 -7.94
C PHE A 496 23.66 4.58 -9.35
N GLU A 497 23.35 5.85 -9.62
CA GLU A 497 23.53 6.47 -10.93
C GLU A 497 25.02 6.59 -11.29
N GLN A 498 25.88 6.92 -10.31
CA GLN A 498 27.33 6.95 -10.51
C GLN A 498 27.88 5.57 -10.85
N GLU A 499 27.42 4.51 -10.18
CA GLU A 499 27.86 3.15 -10.46
C GLU A 499 27.48 2.72 -11.89
N ILE A 500 26.24 3.00 -12.30
CA ILE A 500 25.77 2.73 -13.67
C ILE A 500 26.62 3.51 -14.69
N ALA A 501 26.85 4.80 -14.45
CA ALA A 501 27.67 5.62 -15.33
C ALA A 501 29.12 5.13 -15.40
N ALA A 502 29.72 4.73 -14.27
CA ALA A 502 31.07 4.18 -14.23
C ALA A 502 31.18 2.90 -15.09
N GLY A 503 30.14 2.04 -15.06
CA GLY A 503 30.07 0.81 -15.84
C GLY A 503 29.81 1.00 -17.35
N MET A 504 29.37 2.18 -17.81
CA MET A 504 29.11 2.42 -19.23
C MET A 504 30.37 2.81 -20.02
N PRO A 505 30.56 2.31 -21.26
CA PRO A 505 31.61 2.77 -22.16
C PRO A 505 31.52 4.28 -22.44
N PHE A 506 32.65 4.96 -22.60
CA PHE A 506 32.70 6.41 -22.85
C PHE A 506 31.83 6.83 -24.04
N GLY A 507 31.92 6.11 -25.17
CA GLY A 507 31.12 6.42 -26.36
C GLY A 507 29.61 6.31 -26.12
N ALA A 508 29.17 5.30 -25.37
CA ALA A 508 27.76 5.12 -25.01
C ALA A 508 27.27 6.25 -24.08
N LYS A 509 28.10 6.68 -23.12
CA LYS A 509 27.80 7.84 -22.27
C LYS A 509 27.69 9.15 -23.05
N ALA A 510 28.65 9.41 -23.94
CA ALA A 510 28.64 10.59 -24.78
C ALA A 510 27.39 10.63 -25.68
N ALA A 511 27.03 9.49 -26.28
CA ALA A 511 25.82 9.36 -27.08
C ALA A 511 24.54 9.62 -26.25
N ALA A 512 24.47 9.11 -25.03
CA ALA A 512 23.35 9.35 -24.12
C ALA A 512 23.18 10.84 -23.76
N VAL A 513 24.29 11.53 -23.43
CA VAL A 513 24.30 12.96 -23.13
C VAL A 513 23.84 13.79 -24.33
N VAL A 514 24.37 13.49 -25.52
CA VAL A 514 23.94 14.15 -26.76
C VAL A 514 22.47 13.88 -27.04
N GLY A 515 22.02 12.62 -26.99
CA GLY A 515 20.62 12.24 -27.20
C GLY A 515 19.67 13.00 -26.26
N ALA A 516 20.00 13.06 -24.97
CA ALA A 516 19.23 13.80 -23.97
C ALA A 516 19.17 15.31 -24.26
N ALA A 517 20.27 15.92 -24.70
CA ALA A 517 20.32 17.35 -25.02
C ALA A 517 19.46 17.72 -26.24
N PHE A 518 19.45 16.87 -27.26
CA PHE A 518 18.69 17.08 -28.50
C PHE A 518 17.25 16.53 -28.43
N GLY A 519 16.89 15.80 -27.36
CA GLY A 519 15.57 15.18 -27.22
C GLY A 519 15.35 14.00 -28.18
N ILE A 520 16.44 13.37 -28.63
CA ILE A 520 16.41 12.21 -29.53
C ILE A 520 16.22 10.97 -28.66
N GLY A 521 15.15 10.20 -28.90
CA GLY A 521 14.82 8.96 -28.17
C GLY A 521 13.83 9.12 -27.01
N ARG A 522 12.83 10.00 -27.14
CA ARG A 522 11.65 10.02 -26.27
C ARG A 522 10.52 9.17 -26.82
#